data_AF-A0A7G2ZZR1-F1
#
_entry.id   AF-A0A7G2ZZR1-F1
#
_cell.length_a   1.000
_cell.length_b   1.000
_cell.length_c   1.000
_cell.angle_alpha   90.00
_cell.angle_beta   90.00
_cell.angle_gamma   90.00
#
_symmetry.space_group_name_H-M   'P 1'
#
loop_
_entity.id
_entity.type
_entity.pdbx_description
1 polymer ?
#
loop_
_entity_poly.entity_id
_entity_poly.type
_entity_poly.pdbx_seq_one_letter_code
_entity_poly.pdbx_strand_id
1 'polypeptide(L)'
;MALPTRTSGAGVELIKSFEGFRARATRLPDGSWIVGFGHTAGAREGLRVTRADAELVLRHHDLKPIEDLIGQRVLTPLTQNEFDALVSFAFNIGPQAFLESNVLALLNSGERLQAAEGMTAWRKAKVDDEVRVVDALVRRRAAEKALFLEHPSGRIPVPGALLRPQYDPGAALAMSRERAVVIEARTEDGRISAAPPRSASETAPQAAARAVSERMSKLLGDEPETGRAAEGAAPGVPTADEITRAVSALAEPDGAGEDHPDNNIIEARQIPAAPPRQPDEPAPQRVPPAAHEGKREILRPPALPPSRSNGMNGDISVMRWLPYALLSGLGLWGVFEGVRRTVAPSVQRFPGSAGEAYVGPLLAFGSALLSVLAIYYLYRAITRQD
;
A
#
# COMPACT_ATOMS: atom_id res chain seq x y z
N MET A 1 15.55 -13.87 -0.96
CA MET A 1 14.12 -13.59 -1.27
C MET A 1 14.03 -13.23 -2.75
N ALA A 2 12.87 -13.45 -3.38
CA ALA A 2 12.58 -12.78 -4.66
C ALA A 2 12.37 -11.27 -4.41
N LEU A 3 12.70 -10.43 -5.39
CA LEU A 3 12.39 -9.00 -5.30
C LEU A 3 10.86 -8.80 -5.43
N PRO A 4 10.26 -7.85 -4.69
CA PRO A 4 8.90 -7.42 -4.96
C PRO A 4 8.83 -6.79 -6.36
N THR A 5 7.83 -7.18 -7.14
CA THR A 5 7.62 -6.72 -8.53
C THR A 5 6.27 -6.02 -8.74
N ARG A 6 5.47 -5.91 -7.69
CA ARG A 6 4.17 -5.21 -7.67
C ARG A 6 3.91 -4.55 -6.33
N THR A 7 3.13 -3.48 -6.39
CA THR A 7 2.66 -2.69 -5.25
C THR A 7 1.61 -3.48 -4.46
N SER A 8 1.71 -3.54 -3.13
CA SER A 8 0.76 -4.29 -2.30
C SER A 8 -0.60 -3.60 -2.16
N GLY A 9 -1.50 -4.19 -1.37
CA GLY A 9 -2.72 -3.52 -0.94
C GLY A 9 -2.42 -2.22 -0.17
N ALA A 10 -1.45 -2.25 0.74
CA ALA A 10 -1.11 -1.12 1.61
C ALA A 10 -0.49 0.05 0.83
N GLY A 11 0.48 -0.21 -0.06
CA GLY A 11 1.05 0.82 -0.92
C GLY A 11 0.02 1.50 -1.83
N VAL A 12 -0.96 0.75 -2.34
CA VAL A 12 -2.02 1.34 -3.17
C VAL A 12 -3.02 2.16 -2.34
N GLU A 13 -3.39 1.77 -1.13
CA GLU A 13 -4.17 2.65 -0.24
C GLU A 13 -3.40 3.91 0.15
N LEU A 14 -2.08 3.81 0.39
CA LEU A 14 -1.23 4.97 0.68
C LEU A 14 -1.30 5.99 -0.48
N ILE A 15 -1.13 5.54 -1.72
CA ILE A 15 -1.21 6.39 -2.92
C ILE A 15 -2.61 6.99 -3.07
N LYS A 16 -3.66 6.15 -3.00
CA LYS A 16 -5.07 6.58 -3.08
C LYS A 16 -5.43 7.64 -2.03
N SER A 17 -4.81 7.60 -0.85
CA SER A 17 -5.03 8.58 0.23
C SER A 17 -4.50 9.98 -0.11
N PHE A 18 -3.47 10.10 -0.96
CA PHE A 18 -2.87 11.38 -1.35
C PHE A 18 -3.39 11.93 -2.68
N GLU A 19 -3.70 11.08 -3.67
CA GLU A 19 -4.25 11.56 -4.95
C GLU A 19 -5.73 11.99 -4.85
N GLY A 20 -6.48 11.35 -3.94
CA GLY A 20 -7.94 11.50 -3.85
C GLY A 20 -8.68 10.88 -5.05
N PHE A 21 -10.01 10.84 -4.98
CA PHE A 21 -10.85 10.20 -6.00
C PHE A 21 -11.71 11.21 -6.78
N ARG A 22 -11.58 11.22 -8.11
CA ARG A 22 -12.35 12.08 -9.04
C ARG A 22 -13.28 11.23 -9.92
N ALA A 23 -14.55 11.12 -9.53
CA ALA A 23 -15.56 10.32 -10.24
C ALA A 23 -15.92 10.83 -11.65
N ARG A 24 -15.54 12.06 -12.00
CA ARG A 24 -15.73 12.69 -13.32
C ARG A 24 -14.40 13.30 -13.75
N ALA A 25 -14.10 13.25 -15.04
CA ALA A 25 -12.93 13.93 -15.58
C ALA A 25 -13.04 15.45 -15.34
N THR A 26 -11.96 16.04 -14.84
CA THR A 26 -11.81 17.49 -14.60
C THR A 26 -10.75 18.01 -15.58
N ARG A 27 -10.94 19.21 -16.15
CA ARG A 27 -9.93 19.82 -17.01
C ARG A 27 -8.86 20.53 -16.17
N LEU A 28 -7.59 20.37 -16.51
CA LEU A 28 -6.44 21.01 -15.88
C LEU A 28 -6.06 22.34 -16.58
N PRO A 29 -5.27 23.23 -15.96
CA PRO A 29 -4.88 24.52 -16.54
C PRO A 29 -4.05 24.43 -17.83
N ASP A 30 -3.34 23.31 -18.03
CA ASP A 30 -2.63 22.98 -19.28
C ASP A 30 -3.56 22.51 -20.41
N GLY A 31 -4.86 22.42 -20.13
CA GLY A 31 -5.89 21.97 -21.05
C GLY A 31 -6.13 20.46 -21.08
N SER A 32 -5.31 19.66 -20.38
CA SER A 32 -5.46 18.21 -20.24
C SER A 32 -6.63 17.82 -19.31
N TRP A 33 -6.88 16.52 -19.13
CA TRP A 33 -7.95 16.02 -18.26
C TRP A 33 -7.40 15.05 -17.21
N ILE A 34 -8.00 15.07 -16.01
CA ILE A 34 -7.64 14.21 -14.88
C ILE A 34 -8.89 13.53 -14.29
N VAL A 35 -8.81 12.23 -14.02
CA VAL A 35 -9.93 11.38 -13.55
C VAL A 35 -9.43 10.30 -12.57
N GLY A 36 -10.33 9.67 -11.81
CA GLY A 36 -9.96 8.57 -10.92
C GLY A 36 -8.98 9.00 -9.82
N PHE A 37 -7.87 8.27 -9.67
CA PHE A 37 -6.78 8.55 -8.72
C PHE A 37 -5.57 9.17 -9.45
N GLY A 38 -5.76 10.35 -10.03
CA GLY A 38 -4.70 11.09 -10.73
C GLY A 38 -4.48 10.69 -12.20
N HIS A 39 -5.28 9.77 -12.74
CA HIS A 39 -5.12 9.26 -14.10
C HIS A 39 -5.42 10.32 -15.18
N THR A 40 -4.50 10.46 -16.14
CA THR A 40 -4.60 11.40 -17.27
C THR A 40 -4.57 10.72 -18.64
N ALA A 41 -4.02 9.50 -18.74
CA ALA A 41 -3.67 8.83 -20.00
C ALA A 41 -4.90 8.25 -20.74
N GLY A 42 -5.67 9.11 -21.40
CA GLY A 42 -6.95 8.78 -22.03
C GLY A 42 -8.16 9.39 -21.32
N ALA A 43 -7.92 10.18 -20.27
CA ALA A 43 -8.93 11.04 -19.68
C ALA A 43 -9.42 12.07 -20.72
N ARG A 44 -10.73 12.31 -20.75
CA ARG A 44 -11.39 13.19 -21.73
C ARG A 44 -12.68 13.76 -21.17
N GLU A 45 -13.21 14.79 -21.84
CA GLU A 45 -14.49 15.41 -21.48
C GLU A 45 -15.63 14.39 -21.33
N GLY A 46 -16.52 14.63 -20.35
CA GLY A 46 -17.68 13.78 -20.08
C GLY A 46 -17.38 12.42 -19.43
N LEU A 47 -16.13 11.95 -19.42
CA LEU A 47 -15.75 10.65 -18.86
C LEU A 47 -16.07 10.58 -17.35
N ARG A 48 -16.61 9.42 -16.94
CA ARG A 48 -16.87 9.07 -15.54
C ARG A 48 -16.33 7.67 -15.26
N VAL A 49 -15.92 7.43 -14.02
CA VAL A 49 -15.38 6.15 -13.55
C VAL A 49 -15.95 5.82 -12.17
N THR A 50 -16.15 4.55 -11.85
CA THR A 50 -16.38 4.15 -10.45
C THR A 50 -15.06 4.15 -9.68
N ARG A 51 -15.14 4.00 -8.34
CA ARG A 51 -13.95 3.88 -7.50
C ARG A 51 -13.18 2.58 -7.76
N ALA A 52 -13.88 1.52 -8.15
CA ALA A 52 -13.28 0.24 -8.51
C ALA A 52 -12.54 0.33 -9.86
N ASP A 53 -13.16 0.91 -10.89
CA ASP A 53 -12.52 1.10 -12.20
C ASP A 53 -11.26 1.95 -12.08
N ALA A 54 -11.34 3.05 -11.31
CA ALA A 54 -10.21 3.93 -11.06
C ALA A 54 -9.06 3.23 -10.33
N GLU A 55 -9.34 2.29 -9.44
CA GLU A 55 -8.31 1.49 -8.77
C GLU A 55 -7.71 0.44 -9.70
N LEU A 56 -8.50 -0.18 -10.59
CA LEU A 56 -7.98 -1.10 -11.61
C LEU A 56 -7.07 -0.36 -12.60
N VAL A 57 -7.45 0.84 -13.04
CA VAL A 57 -6.60 1.70 -13.88
C VAL A 57 -5.31 2.07 -13.16
N LEU A 58 -5.37 2.49 -11.89
CA LEU A 58 -4.19 2.77 -11.07
C LEU A 58 -3.26 1.54 -10.97
N ARG A 59 -3.78 0.37 -10.56
CA ARG A 59 -3.00 -0.86 -10.36
C ARG A 59 -2.42 -1.47 -11.64
N HIS A 60 -3.11 -1.34 -12.77
CA HIS A 60 -2.75 -2.07 -14.00
C HIS A 60 -2.16 -1.19 -15.11
N HIS A 61 -2.47 0.12 -15.14
CA HIS A 61 -1.91 1.08 -16.09
C HIS A 61 -0.93 2.05 -15.42
N ASP A 62 -1.36 2.81 -14.40
CA ASP A 62 -0.58 3.98 -13.96
C ASP A 62 0.63 3.62 -13.10
N LEU A 63 0.52 2.62 -12.22
CA LEU A 63 1.64 2.14 -11.41
C LEU A 63 2.58 1.19 -12.17
N LYS A 64 2.10 0.52 -13.23
CA LYS A 64 2.87 -0.52 -13.92
C LYS A 64 4.25 -0.05 -14.44
N PRO A 65 4.40 1.14 -15.05
CA PRO A 65 5.71 1.67 -15.44
C PRO A 65 6.61 2.05 -14.27
N ILE A 66 6.04 2.44 -13.12
CA ILE A 66 6.79 2.78 -11.91
C ILE A 66 7.30 1.51 -11.22
N GLU A 67 6.48 0.45 -11.17
CA GLU A 67 6.90 -0.89 -10.74
C GLU A 67 8.07 -1.41 -11.58
N ASP A 68 7.98 -1.29 -12.92
CA ASP A 68 9.06 -1.70 -13.84
C ASP A 68 10.31 -0.83 -13.69
N LEU A 69 10.16 0.49 -13.50
CA LEU A 69 11.27 1.41 -13.27
C LEU A 69 12.06 1.03 -12.02
N ILE A 70 11.37 0.81 -10.89
CA ILE A 70 12.00 0.45 -9.61
C ILE A 70 12.68 -0.91 -9.74
N GLY A 71 12.01 -1.91 -10.33
CA GLY A 71 12.58 -3.25 -10.56
C GLY A 71 13.78 -3.29 -11.51
N GLN A 72 13.96 -2.29 -12.37
CA GLN A 72 15.12 -2.15 -13.26
C GLN A 72 16.26 -1.28 -12.71
N ARG A 73 15.99 -0.43 -11.71
CA ARG A 73 16.89 0.67 -11.31
C ARG A 73 17.37 0.56 -9.87
N VAL A 74 16.63 -0.10 -8.99
CA VAL A 74 17.09 -0.43 -7.65
C VAL A 74 17.90 -1.73 -7.70
N LEU A 75 19.16 -1.65 -7.29
CA LEU A 75 20.13 -2.74 -7.33
C LEU A 75 20.20 -3.52 -6.00
N THR A 76 19.74 -2.92 -4.90
CA THR A 76 19.69 -3.55 -3.58
C THR A 76 18.41 -4.34 -3.35
N PRO A 77 18.44 -5.47 -2.62
CA PRO A 77 17.23 -6.19 -2.23
C PRO A 77 16.25 -5.31 -1.44
N LEU A 78 15.00 -5.26 -1.87
CA LEU A 78 13.91 -4.53 -1.22
C LEU A 78 12.95 -5.48 -0.50
N THR A 79 12.44 -5.02 0.64
CA THR A 79 11.21 -5.50 1.26
C THR A 79 9.98 -4.94 0.54
N GLN A 80 8.80 -5.53 0.77
CA GLN A 80 7.55 -5.03 0.18
C GLN A 80 7.24 -3.59 0.62
N ASN A 81 7.53 -3.24 1.89
CA ASN A 81 7.25 -1.92 2.44
C ASN A 81 8.17 -0.85 1.83
N GLU A 82 9.47 -1.13 1.68
CA GLU A 82 10.40 -0.26 0.94
C GLU A 82 9.94 -0.08 -0.51
N PHE A 83 9.55 -1.15 -1.21
CA PHE A 83 9.06 -1.09 -2.59
C PHE A 83 7.77 -0.26 -2.72
N ASP A 84 6.76 -0.50 -1.89
CA ASP A 84 5.50 0.24 -1.89
C ASP A 84 5.71 1.75 -1.64
N ALA A 85 6.59 2.08 -0.69
CA ALA A 85 6.95 3.47 -0.40
C ALA A 85 7.70 4.13 -1.58
N LEU A 86 8.62 3.41 -2.22
CA LEU A 86 9.33 3.89 -3.41
C LEU A 86 8.39 4.07 -4.61
N VAL A 87 7.38 3.21 -4.79
CA VAL A 87 6.34 3.38 -5.82
C VAL A 87 5.55 4.67 -5.55
N SER A 88 5.05 4.89 -4.33
CA SER A 88 4.33 6.13 -3.99
C SER A 88 5.19 7.38 -4.18
N PHE A 89 6.47 7.27 -3.81
CA PHE A 89 7.44 8.34 -3.94
C PHE A 89 7.68 8.71 -5.41
N ALA A 90 8.07 7.73 -6.24
CA ALA A 90 8.36 7.90 -7.66
C ALA A 90 7.12 8.26 -8.49
N PHE A 91 5.93 7.79 -8.11
CA PHE A 91 4.67 8.18 -8.72
C PHE A 91 4.38 9.68 -8.54
N ASN A 92 4.70 10.25 -7.37
CA ASN A 92 4.43 11.67 -7.10
C ASN A 92 5.49 12.64 -7.65
N ILE A 93 6.78 12.29 -7.59
CA ILE A 93 7.84 13.16 -8.12
C ILE A 93 8.08 12.98 -9.63
N GLY A 94 7.61 11.86 -10.18
CA GLY A 94 7.80 11.47 -11.57
C GLY A 94 9.04 10.59 -11.81
N PRO A 95 9.03 9.76 -12.86
CA PRO A 95 10.06 8.73 -13.09
C PRO A 95 11.45 9.32 -13.37
N GLN A 96 11.55 10.47 -14.04
CA GLN A 96 12.82 11.14 -14.29
C GLN A 96 13.42 11.71 -13.00
N ALA A 97 12.61 12.42 -12.20
CA ALA A 97 13.06 12.97 -10.92
C ALA A 97 13.51 11.86 -9.95
N PHE A 98 12.89 10.68 -10.01
CA PHE A 98 13.35 9.51 -9.27
C PHE A 98 14.71 8.99 -9.74
N LEU A 99 14.93 8.87 -11.05
CA LEU A 99 16.22 8.46 -11.65
C LEU A 99 17.37 9.42 -11.29
N GLU A 100 17.09 10.71 -11.21
CA GLU A 100 18.05 11.77 -10.88
C GLU A 100 18.16 11.99 -9.35
N SER A 101 17.40 11.27 -8.53
CA SER A 101 17.33 11.51 -7.08
C SER A 101 18.55 10.98 -6.31
N ASN A 102 18.93 11.72 -5.28
CA ASN A 102 19.84 11.23 -4.24
C ASN A 102 19.28 9.99 -3.51
N VAL A 103 17.95 9.84 -3.42
CA VAL A 103 17.28 8.68 -2.82
C VAL A 103 17.67 7.38 -3.54
N LEU A 104 17.61 7.36 -4.87
CA LEU A 104 18.02 6.20 -5.67
C LEU A 104 19.53 5.91 -5.55
N ALA A 105 20.36 6.95 -5.55
CA ALA A 105 21.81 6.80 -5.41
C ALA A 105 22.20 6.20 -4.04
N LEU A 106 21.66 6.75 -2.94
CA LEU A 106 21.89 6.27 -1.58
C LEU A 106 21.32 4.87 -1.35
N LEU A 107 20.13 4.58 -1.90
CA LEU A 107 19.55 3.25 -1.83
C LEU A 107 20.45 2.21 -2.53
N ASN A 108 20.96 2.53 -3.73
CA ASN A 108 21.86 1.66 -4.48
C ASN A 108 23.25 1.52 -3.84
N SER A 109 23.71 2.46 -3.02
CA SER A 109 24.91 2.29 -2.17
C SER A 109 24.63 1.56 -0.85
N GLY A 110 23.39 1.11 -0.60
CA GLY A 110 22.97 0.40 0.61
C GLY A 110 22.58 1.30 1.79
N GLU A 111 22.67 2.62 1.63
CA GLU A 111 22.47 3.67 2.64
C GLU A 111 20.98 3.95 2.89
N ARG A 112 20.22 2.90 3.25
CA ARG A 112 18.74 2.93 3.40
C ARG A 112 18.23 4.06 4.30
N LEU A 113 18.87 4.30 5.43
CA LEU A 113 18.47 5.38 6.34
C LEU A 113 18.66 6.76 5.69
N GLN A 114 19.77 6.97 4.97
CA GLN A 114 20.02 8.22 4.26
C GLN A 114 19.07 8.40 3.06
N ALA A 115 18.73 7.32 2.36
CA ALA A 115 17.71 7.33 1.31
C ALA A 115 16.33 7.74 1.88
N ALA A 116 15.93 7.16 3.02
CA ALA A 116 14.70 7.49 3.72
C ALA A 116 14.66 8.96 4.22
N GLU A 117 15.78 9.51 4.70
CA GLU A 117 15.88 10.95 4.97
C GLU A 117 15.81 11.79 3.70
N GLY A 118 16.47 11.36 2.63
CA GLY A 118 16.46 12.01 1.32
C GLY A 118 15.05 12.19 0.74
N MET A 119 14.12 11.26 1.02
CA MET A 119 12.71 11.42 0.64
C MET A 119 12.10 12.71 1.21
N THR A 120 12.49 13.12 2.43
CA THR A 120 12.01 14.32 3.13
C THR A 120 12.42 15.63 2.44
N ALA A 121 13.40 15.62 1.53
CA ALA A 121 13.79 16.78 0.74
C ALA A 121 12.73 17.15 -0.32
N TRP A 122 11.98 16.17 -0.83
CA TRP A 122 10.98 16.32 -1.89
C TRP A 122 9.64 16.87 -1.35
N ARG A 123 9.72 18.01 -0.66
CA ARG A 123 8.63 18.71 0.03
C ARG A 123 8.33 20.12 -0.50
N LYS A 124 9.03 20.56 -1.55
CA LYS A 124 8.85 21.87 -2.19
C LYS A 124 8.10 21.73 -3.51
N ALA A 125 7.25 22.71 -3.82
CA ALA A 125 6.59 22.86 -5.11
C ALA A 125 6.50 24.35 -5.49
N LYS A 126 6.19 24.63 -6.75
CA LYS A 126 5.94 25.98 -7.25
C LYS A 126 4.50 26.41 -6.91
N VAL A 127 4.34 27.51 -6.17
CA VAL A 127 3.08 28.03 -5.65
C VAL A 127 3.13 29.55 -5.80
N ASP A 128 2.17 30.13 -6.53
CA ASP A 128 2.12 31.56 -6.85
C ASP A 128 3.48 32.08 -7.39
N ASP A 129 3.99 31.36 -8.39
CA ASP A 129 5.32 31.45 -9.00
C ASP A 129 6.56 31.21 -8.12
N GLU A 130 6.44 31.20 -6.79
CA GLU A 130 7.55 30.92 -5.86
C GLU A 130 7.73 29.43 -5.52
N VAL A 131 8.98 28.98 -5.29
CA VAL A 131 9.26 27.60 -4.83
C VAL A 131 9.17 27.54 -3.29
N ARG A 132 8.09 26.97 -2.77
CA ARG A 132 7.75 26.95 -1.33
C ARG A 132 7.61 25.54 -0.79
N VAL A 133 7.86 25.36 0.52
CA VAL A 133 7.59 24.08 1.22
C VAL A 133 6.09 23.92 1.40
N VAL A 134 5.52 22.82 0.92
CA VAL A 134 4.07 22.53 0.96
C VAL A 134 3.77 21.48 2.03
N ASP A 135 2.93 21.80 3.00
CA ASP A 135 2.54 20.90 4.10
C ASP A 135 2.03 19.54 3.61
N ALA A 136 1.17 19.52 2.59
CA ALA A 136 0.65 18.27 2.02
C ALA A 136 1.76 17.33 1.52
N LEU A 137 2.85 17.88 0.96
CA LEU A 137 4.02 17.10 0.56
C LEU A 137 4.85 16.67 1.78
N VAL A 138 5.02 17.51 2.80
CA VAL A 138 5.68 17.13 4.07
C VAL A 138 5.01 15.90 4.69
N ARG A 139 3.67 15.92 4.81
CA ARG A 139 2.88 14.81 5.34
C ARG A 139 3.01 13.55 4.48
N ARG A 140 3.02 13.69 3.15
CA ARG A 140 3.23 12.58 2.21
C ARG A 140 4.61 11.94 2.35
N ARG A 141 5.68 12.75 2.32
CA ARG A 141 7.05 12.25 2.52
C ARG A 141 7.20 11.56 3.88
N ALA A 142 6.56 12.09 4.94
CA ALA A 142 6.58 11.47 6.26
C ALA A 142 5.88 10.10 6.30
N ALA A 143 4.72 9.95 5.64
CA ALA A 143 4.00 8.68 5.57
C ALA A 143 4.72 7.63 4.70
N GLU A 144 5.27 8.04 3.56
CA GLU A 144 6.10 7.19 2.69
C GLU A 144 7.38 6.74 3.40
N LYS A 145 8.08 7.66 4.08
CA LYS A 145 9.25 7.35 4.92
C LYS A 145 8.89 6.40 6.07
N ALA A 146 7.74 6.58 6.71
CA ALA A 146 7.28 5.69 7.78
C ALA A 146 7.02 4.27 7.27
N LEU A 147 6.40 4.11 6.09
CA LEU A 147 6.25 2.81 5.45
C LEU A 147 7.59 2.21 5.04
N PHE A 148 8.48 3.00 4.41
CA PHE A 148 9.81 2.56 3.99
C PHE A 148 10.65 2.00 5.16
N LEU A 149 10.50 2.58 6.35
CA LEU A 149 11.19 2.17 7.58
C LEU A 149 10.39 1.15 8.42
N GLU A 150 9.16 0.78 8.04
CA GLU A 150 8.38 -0.22 8.76
C GLU A 150 8.88 -1.63 8.46
N HIS A 151 9.33 -2.33 9.51
CA HIS A 151 9.92 -3.67 9.39
C HIS A 151 8.91 -4.68 8.75
N PRO A 152 9.35 -5.67 7.95
CA PRO A 152 8.44 -6.60 7.25
C PRO A 152 7.51 -7.42 8.15
N SER A 153 7.84 -7.59 9.43
CA SER A 153 6.99 -8.22 10.44
C SER A 153 6.04 -7.24 11.15
N GLY A 154 5.88 -6.02 10.64
CA GLY A 154 5.19 -4.93 11.29
C GLY A 154 6.00 -4.32 12.44
N ARG A 155 5.30 -3.58 13.32
CA ARG A 155 5.91 -2.80 14.42
C ARG A 155 6.46 -3.71 15.51
N ILE A 156 7.79 -3.79 15.58
CA ILE A 156 8.49 -4.51 16.66
C ILE A 156 8.36 -3.69 17.97
N PRO A 157 7.96 -4.31 19.11
CA PRO A 157 7.96 -3.63 20.40
C PRO A 157 9.40 -3.39 20.88
N VAL A 158 9.75 -2.13 21.12
CA VAL A 158 11.06 -1.73 21.68
C VAL A 158 10.94 -1.62 23.21
N PRO A 159 11.78 -2.33 24.00
CA PRO A 159 11.70 -2.31 25.46
C PRO A 159 12.28 -1.00 26.03
N GLY A 160 11.51 0.09 26.01
CA GLY A 160 11.95 1.43 26.43
C GLY A 160 12.40 1.55 27.90
N ALA A 161 12.03 0.61 28.77
CA ALA A 161 12.55 0.52 30.13
C ALA A 161 14.04 0.10 30.17
N LEU A 162 14.48 -0.71 29.20
CA LEU A 162 15.86 -1.18 29.04
C LEU A 162 16.67 -0.29 28.09
N LEU A 163 16.03 0.24 27.05
CA LEU A 163 16.64 1.06 26.00
C LEU A 163 16.22 2.53 26.17
N ARG A 164 16.98 3.28 26.96
CA ARG A 164 16.80 4.74 27.10
C ARG A 164 17.34 5.45 25.84
N PRO A 165 16.51 6.24 25.12
CA PRO A 165 17.00 7.04 23.99
C PRO A 165 18.05 8.06 24.45
N GLN A 166 19.04 8.30 23.59
CA GLN A 166 20.04 9.36 23.75
C GLN A 166 19.91 10.37 22.61
N TYR A 167 20.31 11.61 22.86
CA TYR A 167 20.28 12.67 21.86
C TYR A 167 21.50 12.56 20.94
N ASP A 168 21.27 12.38 19.63
CA ASP A 168 22.33 12.48 18.63
C ASP A 168 22.47 13.93 18.13
N PRO A 169 23.58 14.63 18.43
CA PRO A 169 23.84 15.96 17.88
C PRO A 169 24.10 15.94 16.37
N GLY A 170 24.52 14.81 15.79
CA GLY A 170 24.77 14.66 14.35
C GLY A 170 23.48 14.81 13.54
N ALA A 171 22.45 14.00 13.85
CA ALA A 171 21.13 14.11 13.24
C ALA A 171 20.51 15.52 13.38
N ALA A 172 20.68 16.17 14.54
CA ALA A 172 20.11 17.49 14.79
C ALA A 172 20.70 18.60 13.90
N LEU A 173 21.98 18.51 13.54
CA LEU A 173 22.66 19.49 12.68
C LEU A 173 22.17 19.45 11.22
N ALA A 174 21.55 18.36 10.78
CA ALA A 174 20.98 18.23 9.42
C ALA A 174 19.63 18.96 9.23
N MET A 175 18.99 19.45 10.32
CA MET A 175 17.62 19.97 10.28
C MET A 175 17.53 21.47 9.92
N SER A 176 17.39 21.77 8.63
CA SER A 176 17.17 23.15 8.14
C SER A 176 15.82 23.74 8.59
N ARG A 177 15.84 25.01 9.03
CA ARG A 177 14.75 25.70 9.76
C ARG A 177 13.69 26.41 8.89
N GLU A 178 13.42 25.92 7.69
CA GLU A 178 12.35 26.47 6.84
C GLU A 178 10.96 26.12 7.39
N ARG A 179 10.07 27.11 7.50
CA ARG A 179 8.66 26.87 7.88
C ARG A 179 7.86 26.40 6.66
N ALA A 180 7.01 25.39 6.84
CA ALA A 180 6.09 24.94 5.80
C ALA A 180 4.94 25.95 5.60
N VAL A 181 4.48 26.07 4.35
CA VAL A 181 3.21 26.73 4.03
C VAL A 181 2.12 25.68 4.06
N VAL A 182 1.11 25.89 4.90
CA VAL A 182 -0.09 25.04 4.94
C VAL A 182 -0.96 25.41 3.74
N ILE A 183 -1.17 24.45 2.84
CA ILE A 183 -2.11 24.56 1.73
C ILE A 183 -3.28 23.64 2.06
N GLU A 184 -4.32 24.23 2.64
CA GLU A 184 -5.59 23.55 2.89
C GLU A 184 -6.40 23.49 1.58
N ALA A 185 -7.36 22.56 1.51
CA ALA A 185 -8.26 22.46 0.36
C ALA A 185 -9.24 23.64 0.37
N ARG A 186 -8.85 24.71 -0.33
CA ARG A 186 -9.41 26.06 -0.20
C ARG A 186 -10.93 26.15 -0.41
N THR A 187 -11.63 26.56 0.65
CA THR A 187 -12.74 27.54 0.57
C THR A 187 -12.19 28.96 0.75
N GLU A 188 -12.96 29.99 0.41
CA GLU A 188 -12.58 31.41 0.57
C GLU A 188 -12.22 31.74 2.04
N ASP A 189 -11.29 32.65 2.38
CA ASP A 189 -10.70 33.78 1.66
C ASP A 189 -9.17 33.92 1.85
N GLY A 190 -8.50 34.83 1.10
CA GLY A 190 -7.03 34.90 1.06
C GLY A 190 -6.40 36.24 1.50
N ARG A 191 -5.53 36.19 2.54
CA ARG A 191 -4.35 37.08 2.79
C ARG A 191 -3.61 36.64 4.05
N ILE A 192 -2.27 36.74 4.07
CA ILE A 192 -1.44 36.52 5.28
C ILE A 192 -0.29 37.55 5.28
N SER A 193 0.01 38.13 6.45
CA SER A 193 1.16 39.02 6.66
C SER A 193 2.21 38.37 7.56
N ALA A 194 3.50 38.62 7.30
CA ALA A 194 4.63 38.04 8.03
C ALA A 194 4.98 38.84 9.30
N ALA A 195 5.56 38.17 10.30
CA ALA A 195 5.98 38.75 11.57
C ALA A 195 7.51 38.97 11.63
N PRO A 196 8.00 39.99 12.38
CA PRO A 196 9.42 40.36 12.45
C PRO A 196 10.32 39.33 13.18
N PRO A 197 11.66 39.42 13.03
CA PRO A 197 12.61 38.44 13.57
C PRO A 197 12.81 38.51 15.09
N ARG A 198 13.34 37.41 15.65
CA ARG A 198 13.55 37.16 17.09
C ARG A 198 14.83 37.79 17.66
N SER A 199 14.83 38.07 18.96
CA SER A 199 16.03 38.34 19.76
C SER A 199 16.79 37.04 20.12
N ALA A 200 18.08 37.16 20.44
CA ALA A 200 19.03 36.04 20.44
C ALA A 200 19.18 35.25 21.77
N SER A 201 18.37 35.54 22.79
CA SER A 201 18.58 35.05 24.18
C SER A 201 17.51 34.08 24.69
N GLU A 202 16.66 33.53 23.82
CA GLU A 202 15.47 32.76 24.18
C GLU A 202 15.63 31.26 23.87
N THR A 203 15.33 30.37 24.82
CA THR A 203 15.39 28.92 24.57
C THR A 203 14.24 28.44 23.67
N ALA A 204 14.41 27.31 22.97
CA ALA A 204 13.39 26.82 22.03
C ALA A 204 11.99 26.60 22.66
N PRO A 205 11.83 26.08 23.90
CA PRO A 205 10.52 25.99 24.55
C PRO A 205 9.92 27.36 24.89
N GLN A 206 10.73 28.30 25.39
CA GLN A 206 10.29 29.68 25.69
C GLN A 206 9.81 30.38 24.41
N ALA A 207 10.60 30.31 23.33
CA ALA A 207 10.28 30.88 22.02
C ALA A 207 9.09 30.21 21.31
N ALA A 208 8.65 29.04 21.79
CA ALA A 208 7.41 28.39 21.38
C ALA A 208 6.23 28.86 22.23
N ALA A 209 6.35 28.84 23.56
CA ALA A 209 5.33 29.32 24.49
C ALA A 209 4.96 30.79 24.23
N ARG A 210 5.97 31.65 24.03
CA ARG A 210 5.79 33.06 23.63
C ARG A 210 5.01 33.18 22.32
N ALA A 211 5.41 32.45 21.28
CA ALA A 211 4.75 32.51 19.97
C ALA A 211 3.30 31.97 19.99
N VAL A 212 2.98 31.06 20.92
CA VAL A 212 1.59 30.64 21.20
C VAL A 212 0.83 31.74 21.92
N SER A 213 1.42 32.36 22.95
CA SER A 213 0.82 33.48 23.69
C SER A 213 0.51 34.68 22.78
N GLU A 214 1.47 35.11 21.95
CA GLU A 214 1.31 36.18 20.95
C GLU A 214 0.25 35.85 19.87
N ARG A 215 0.03 34.56 19.57
CA ARG A 215 -1.04 34.12 18.68
C ARG A 215 -2.40 34.08 19.38
N MET A 216 -2.42 33.76 20.68
CA MET A 216 -3.64 33.63 21.47
C MET A 216 -4.21 35.00 21.87
N SER A 217 -3.38 35.96 22.29
CA SER A 217 -3.83 37.35 22.50
C SER A 217 -4.38 37.95 21.20
N LYS A 218 -3.70 37.73 20.06
CA LYS A 218 -4.17 38.16 18.74
C LYS A 218 -5.48 37.47 18.26
N LEU A 219 -5.88 36.35 18.88
CA LEU A 219 -7.15 35.67 18.62
C LEU A 219 -8.27 36.06 19.58
N LEU A 220 -7.95 36.50 20.80
CA LEU A 220 -8.91 36.95 21.80
C LEU A 220 -9.23 38.45 21.71
N GLY A 221 -8.26 39.26 21.24
CA GLY A 221 -8.38 40.72 21.15
C GLY A 221 -7.98 41.43 22.45
N ASP A 222 -7.53 42.68 22.33
CA ASP A 222 -7.29 43.56 23.48
C ASP A 222 -8.61 44.24 23.88
N GLU A 223 -9.24 43.76 24.96
CA GLU A 223 -10.14 44.59 25.77
C GLU A 223 -9.31 45.26 26.87
N PRO A 224 -9.13 46.60 26.84
CA PRO A 224 -8.35 47.33 27.83
C PRO A 224 -9.16 47.55 29.11
N GLU A 225 -9.42 46.48 29.86
CA GLU A 225 -10.12 46.52 31.16
C GLU A 225 -9.28 47.28 32.21
N THR A 226 -9.48 48.60 32.26
CA THR A 226 -8.81 49.51 33.18
C THR A 226 -9.37 49.37 34.60
N GLY A 227 -8.87 48.36 35.29
CA GLY A 227 -8.72 48.36 36.75
C GLY A 227 -10.01 48.25 37.58
N ARG A 228 -10.30 47.03 38.02
CA ARG A 228 -11.03 46.82 39.27
C ARG A 228 -10.30 45.80 40.13
N ALA A 229 -9.87 46.24 41.32
CA ALA A 229 -9.30 45.33 42.31
C ALA A 229 -10.42 44.41 42.84
N ALA A 230 -10.22 43.11 42.70
CA ALA A 230 -11.02 42.06 43.33
C ALA A 230 -10.09 40.89 43.68
N GLU A 231 -10.06 40.52 44.95
CA GLU A 231 -9.28 39.39 45.45
C GLU A 231 -9.98 38.08 45.04
N GLY A 232 -9.28 37.18 44.35
CA GLY A 232 -9.84 35.92 43.87
C GLY A 232 -8.75 34.94 43.48
N ALA A 233 -8.72 33.77 44.13
CA ALA A 233 -7.62 32.82 44.01
C ALA A 233 -7.47 32.24 42.59
N ALA A 234 -6.22 32.09 42.15
CA ALA A 234 -5.90 31.34 40.93
C ALA A 234 -6.04 29.82 41.18
N PRO A 235 -6.53 29.03 40.19
CA PRO A 235 -6.50 27.57 40.28
C PRO A 235 -5.06 27.08 40.16
N GLY A 236 -4.55 26.45 41.23
CA GLY A 236 -3.21 25.87 41.25
C GLY A 236 -3.06 24.67 40.31
N VAL A 237 -1.83 24.40 39.89
CA VAL A 237 -1.48 23.12 39.25
C VAL A 237 -1.68 22.00 40.29
N PRO A 238 -2.41 20.90 39.97
CA PRO A 238 -2.62 19.81 40.91
C PRO A 238 -1.32 19.24 41.45
N THR A 239 -1.24 19.10 42.77
CA THR A 239 -0.06 18.57 43.45
C THR A 239 0.08 17.07 43.22
N ALA A 240 1.31 16.55 43.39
CA ALA A 240 1.58 15.12 43.17
C ALA A 240 0.71 14.21 44.05
N ASP A 241 0.35 14.65 45.26
CA ASP A 241 -0.49 13.90 46.19
C ASP A 241 -1.96 13.86 45.77
N GLU A 242 -2.45 14.90 45.09
CA GLU A 242 -3.82 14.94 44.52
C GLU A 242 -3.93 14.02 43.30
N ILE A 243 -2.91 14.02 42.43
CA ILE A 243 -2.80 13.09 41.30
C ILE A 243 -2.71 11.65 41.82
N THR A 244 -1.87 11.39 42.84
CA THR A 244 -1.72 10.07 43.46
C THR A 244 -3.04 9.60 44.08
N ARG A 245 -3.74 10.46 44.82
CA ARG A 245 -5.05 10.14 45.42
C ARG A 245 -6.11 9.82 44.38
N ALA A 246 -6.14 10.56 43.26
CA ALA A 246 -7.06 10.29 42.15
C ALA A 246 -6.76 8.95 41.45
N VAL A 247 -5.48 8.57 41.34
CA VAL A 247 -5.08 7.26 40.79
C VAL A 247 -5.41 6.12 41.76
N SER A 248 -5.18 6.27 43.07
CA SER A 248 -5.55 5.26 44.07
C SER A 248 -7.06 5.04 44.15
N ALA A 249 -7.87 6.09 44.00
CA ALA A 249 -9.34 5.98 44.00
C ALA A 249 -9.91 5.21 42.79
N LEU A 250 -9.09 4.90 41.79
CA LEU A 250 -9.44 4.06 40.64
C LEU A 250 -8.92 2.61 40.76
N ALA A 251 -8.36 2.22 41.90
CA ALA A 251 -7.51 1.03 42.03
C ALA A 251 -7.85 0.05 43.18
N GLU A 252 -8.99 0.18 43.87
CA GLU A 252 -9.43 -0.79 44.89
C GLU A 252 -10.38 -1.86 44.29
N PRO A 253 -10.15 -3.16 44.55
CA PRO A 253 -10.98 -4.25 44.01
C PRO A 253 -12.03 -4.81 45.00
N ASP A 254 -13.18 -5.18 44.42
CA ASP A 254 -14.08 -6.29 44.79
C ASP A 254 -14.48 -6.55 46.27
N GLY A 255 -15.72 -6.15 46.61
CA GLY A 255 -16.81 -7.15 46.54
C GLY A 255 -17.35 -7.77 47.84
N ALA A 256 -18.46 -7.19 48.35
CA ALA A 256 -19.52 -7.83 49.13
C ALA A 256 -20.83 -7.03 48.93
N GLY A 257 -22.07 -7.55 49.12
CA GLY A 257 -22.51 -8.84 49.66
C GLY A 257 -23.21 -8.64 51.01
N GLU A 258 -24.49 -8.98 51.22
CA GLU A 258 -25.56 -9.58 50.39
C GLU A 258 -26.82 -8.64 50.44
N ASP A 259 -28.02 -8.85 49.89
CA ASP A 259 -28.70 -10.01 49.28
C ASP A 259 -29.66 -9.56 48.13
N HIS A 260 -30.99 -9.83 48.20
CA HIS A 260 -31.93 -9.78 47.05
C HIS A 260 -33.40 -9.46 47.47
N PRO A 261 -34.40 -9.23 46.56
CA PRO A 261 -34.56 -9.86 45.24
C PRO A 261 -34.85 -8.98 43.99
N ASP A 262 -34.52 -9.57 42.85
CA ASP A 262 -35.16 -9.52 41.52
C ASP A 262 -35.34 -8.18 40.79
N ASN A 263 -34.40 -7.89 39.88
CA ASN A 263 -34.60 -8.31 38.48
C ASN A 263 -33.29 -8.25 37.67
N ASN A 264 -33.09 -9.21 36.76
CA ASN A 264 -31.85 -9.34 35.99
C ASN A 264 -32.17 -9.74 34.54
N ILE A 265 -31.70 -8.98 33.54
CA ILE A 265 -31.32 -9.45 32.19
C ILE A 265 -30.77 -8.29 31.33
N ILE A 266 -29.75 -8.63 30.54
CA ILE A 266 -29.02 -7.83 29.56
C ILE A 266 -29.94 -7.24 28.47
N GLU A 267 -29.89 -5.91 28.26
CA GLU A 267 -30.25 -5.33 26.95
C GLU A 267 -29.02 -5.21 26.05
N ALA A 268 -28.90 -6.11 25.09
CA ALA A 268 -27.93 -5.99 24.01
C ALA A 268 -28.37 -4.88 23.04
N ARG A 269 -27.46 -3.95 22.70
CA ARG A 269 -27.76 -2.86 21.75
C ARG A 269 -28.05 -3.43 20.36
N GLN A 270 -29.34 -3.48 20.01
CA GLN A 270 -29.82 -4.19 18.83
C GLN A 270 -29.29 -3.60 17.52
N ILE A 271 -29.08 -4.48 16.53
CA ILE A 271 -28.85 -4.11 15.13
C ILE A 271 -30.15 -3.49 14.60
N PRO A 272 -30.12 -2.36 13.86
CA PRO A 272 -31.33 -1.79 13.26
C PRO A 272 -31.97 -2.79 12.31
N ALA A 273 -33.24 -3.11 12.55
CA ALA A 273 -34.00 -4.07 11.75
C ALA A 273 -34.21 -3.57 10.31
N ALA A 274 -34.35 -4.52 9.37
CA ALA A 274 -34.73 -4.21 8.00
C ALA A 274 -36.15 -3.59 7.96
N PRO A 275 -36.45 -2.70 6.99
CA PRO A 275 -37.78 -2.10 6.86
C PRO A 275 -38.86 -3.16 6.64
N PRO A 276 -40.11 -2.90 7.07
CA PRO A 276 -41.19 -3.88 6.99
C PRO A 276 -41.52 -4.27 5.55
N ARG A 277 -41.81 -5.56 5.34
CA ARG A 277 -42.41 -6.02 4.08
C ARG A 277 -43.80 -5.40 3.93
N GLN A 278 -44.11 -4.89 2.75
CA GLN A 278 -45.48 -4.56 2.38
C GLN A 278 -46.30 -5.86 2.28
N PRO A 279 -47.61 -5.83 2.57
CA PRO A 279 -48.48 -6.98 2.33
C PRO A 279 -48.57 -7.29 0.83
N ASP A 280 -48.72 -8.57 0.48
CA ASP A 280 -48.65 -9.05 -0.91
C ASP A 280 -49.73 -8.42 -1.81
N GLU A 281 -49.31 -7.58 -2.75
CA GLU A 281 -50.16 -7.06 -3.82
C GLU A 281 -50.37 -8.18 -4.87
N PRO A 282 -51.63 -8.51 -5.27
CA PRO A 282 -51.88 -9.63 -6.17
C PRO A 282 -51.30 -9.36 -7.56
N ALA A 283 -50.50 -10.32 -8.06
CA ALA A 283 -49.69 -10.15 -9.26
C ALA A 283 -50.50 -9.67 -10.49
N PRO A 284 -50.00 -8.67 -11.25
CA PRO A 284 -50.70 -8.16 -12.42
C PRO A 284 -50.85 -9.25 -13.49
N GLN A 285 -52.10 -9.48 -13.91
CA GLN A 285 -52.41 -10.45 -14.96
C GLN A 285 -51.72 -10.05 -16.27
N ARG A 286 -51.00 -10.99 -16.88
CA ARG A 286 -50.40 -10.78 -18.21
C ARG A 286 -51.51 -10.77 -19.26
N VAL A 287 -51.97 -9.57 -19.62
CA VAL A 287 -52.80 -9.36 -20.81
C VAL A 287 -52.00 -9.85 -22.04
N PRO A 288 -52.53 -10.77 -22.87
CA PRO A 288 -51.86 -11.16 -24.10
C PRO A 288 -51.88 -9.99 -25.09
N PRO A 289 -50.76 -9.66 -25.76
CA PRO A 289 -50.76 -8.61 -26.77
C PRO A 289 -51.66 -9.00 -27.94
N ALA A 290 -52.59 -8.11 -28.30
CA ALA A 290 -53.46 -8.29 -29.44
C ALA A 290 -52.66 -8.31 -30.76
N ALA A 291 -53.19 -9.03 -31.76
CA ALA A 291 -52.53 -9.14 -33.05
C ALA A 291 -52.55 -7.81 -33.82
N HIS A 292 -51.37 -7.36 -34.27
CA HIS A 292 -51.25 -6.36 -35.33
C HIS A 292 -50.72 -7.04 -36.59
N GLU A 293 -51.58 -7.13 -37.61
CA GLU A 293 -51.19 -7.61 -38.93
C GLU A 293 -50.30 -6.55 -39.64
N GLY A 294 -49.01 -6.85 -39.75
CA GLY A 294 -48.02 -6.04 -40.46
C GLY A 294 -47.22 -6.92 -41.41
N LYS A 295 -47.12 -6.53 -42.69
CA LYS A 295 -46.57 -7.37 -43.78
C LYS A 295 -45.16 -7.90 -43.48
N ARG A 296 -44.96 -9.18 -43.82
CA ARG A 296 -43.65 -9.85 -43.84
C ARG A 296 -42.76 -9.26 -44.94
N GLU A 297 -41.48 -9.10 -44.64
CA GLU A 297 -40.39 -9.30 -45.60
C GLU A 297 -39.25 -10.05 -44.90
N ILE A 298 -38.50 -10.88 -45.63
CA ILE A 298 -37.75 -12.00 -45.05
C ILE A 298 -36.24 -11.82 -45.25
N LEU A 299 -35.54 -11.42 -44.19
CA LEU A 299 -34.10 -11.58 -44.08
C LEU A 299 -33.79 -12.84 -43.24
N ARG A 300 -33.27 -13.87 -43.92
CA ARG A 300 -32.94 -15.18 -43.33
C ARG A 300 -31.53 -15.14 -42.73
N PRO A 301 -31.34 -15.24 -41.39
CA PRO A 301 -30.01 -15.42 -40.82
C PRO A 301 -29.44 -16.81 -41.16
N PRO A 302 -28.11 -16.97 -41.22
CA PRO A 302 -27.48 -18.27 -41.46
C PRO A 302 -27.72 -19.23 -40.28
N ALA A 303 -27.80 -20.52 -40.58
CA ALA A 303 -28.10 -21.55 -39.57
C ALA A 303 -26.91 -21.80 -38.63
N LEU A 304 -27.17 -21.76 -37.32
CA LEU A 304 -26.26 -22.32 -36.32
C LEU A 304 -26.26 -23.86 -36.42
N PRO A 305 -25.10 -24.53 -36.42
CA PRO A 305 -25.04 -25.98 -36.36
C PRO A 305 -25.53 -26.50 -35.00
N PRO A 306 -26.14 -27.69 -34.93
CA PRO A 306 -26.78 -28.19 -33.72
C PRO A 306 -25.76 -28.54 -32.63
N SER A 307 -26.04 -28.13 -31.39
CA SER A 307 -25.33 -28.61 -30.20
C SER A 307 -25.48 -30.13 -30.07
N ARG A 308 -24.37 -30.86 -30.16
CA ARG A 308 -24.33 -32.30 -29.86
C ARG A 308 -23.90 -32.52 -28.42
N SER A 309 -24.87 -32.80 -27.56
CA SER A 309 -24.63 -33.44 -26.27
C SER A 309 -24.34 -34.94 -26.43
N ASN A 310 -23.54 -35.48 -25.50
CA ASN A 310 -23.18 -36.88 -25.30
C ASN A 310 -22.29 -37.56 -26.37
N GLY A 311 -21.18 -38.10 -25.87
CA GLY A 311 -20.19 -38.88 -26.62
C GLY A 311 -18.89 -39.01 -25.81
N MET A 312 -18.80 -40.01 -24.94
CA MET A 312 -17.61 -40.26 -24.11
C MET A 312 -16.41 -40.61 -25.00
N ASN A 313 -15.40 -39.75 -25.04
CA ASN A 313 -14.11 -39.99 -25.71
C ASN A 313 -12.97 -39.09 -25.14
N GLY A 314 -13.04 -38.79 -23.84
CA GLY A 314 -12.07 -37.96 -23.14
C GLY A 314 -10.80 -38.69 -22.73
N ASP A 315 -10.07 -39.33 -23.66
CA ASP A 315 -8.84 -40.08 -23.29
C ASP A 315 -7.67 -40.05 -24.31
N ILE A 316 -7.87 -39.55 -25.54
CA ILE A 316 -6.80 -39.61 -26.58
C ILE A 316 -5.84 -38.40 -26.55
N SER A 317 -6.32 -37.21 -26.16
CA SER A 317 -5.48 -35.99 -26.16
C SER A 317 -4.50 -35.95 -24.97
N VAL A 318 -4.93 -36.40 -23.79
CA VAL A 318 -4.10 -36.46 -22.57
C VAL A 318 -2.92 -37.42 -22.76
N MET A 319 -3.19 -38.56 -23.41
CA MET A 319 -2.22 -39.62 -23.68
C MET A 319 -1.05 -39.19 -24.59
N ARG A 320 -1.20 -38.10 -25.37
CA ARG A 320 -0.18 -37.62 -26.34
C ARG A 320 1.03 -36.96 -25.66
N TRP A 321 0.86 -36.34 -24.49
CA TRP A 321 1.94 -35.64 -23.78
C TRP A 321 2.38 -36.34 -22.49
N LEU A 322 1.52 -37.19 -21.92
CA LEU A 322 1.81 -38.03 -20.76
C LEU A 322 3.16 -38.80 -20.81
N PRO A 323 3.55 -39.50 -21.91
CA PRO A 323 4.83 -40.22 -21.93
C PRO A 323 6.06 -39.29 -21.85
N TYR A 324 5.98 -38.09 -22.43
CA TYR A 324 7.06 -37.09 -22.36
C TYR A 324 7.16 -36.47 -20.96
N ALA A 325 6.02 -36.21 -20.31
CA ALA A 325 5.98 -35.77 -18.93
C ALA A 325 6.59 -36.81 -17.98
N LEU A 326 6.20 -38.09 -18.10
CA LEU A 326 6.77 -39.19 -17.32
C LEU A 326 8.29 -39.36 -17.56
N LEU A 327 8.75 -39.26 -18.82
CA LEU A 327 10.18 -39.30 -19.14
C LEU A 327 10.96 -38.11 -18.55
N SER A 328 10.40 -36.90 -18.54
CA SER A 328 11.05 -35.75 -17.89
C SER A 328 11.11 -35.88 -16.37
N GLY A 329 10.08 -36.45 -15.73
CA GLY A 329 10.08 -36.74 -14.29
C GLY A 329 11.10 -37.82 -13.91
N LEU A 330 11.18 -38.91 -14.68
CA LEU A 330 12.20 -39.96 -14.52
C LEU A 330 13.62 -39.43 -14.78
N GLY A 331 13.78 -38.52 -15.76
CA GLY A 331 15.04 -37.84 -16.03
C GLY A 331 15.52 -36.98 -14.87
N LEU A 332 14.64 -36.11 -14.33
CA LEU A 332 14.93 -35.28 -13.15
C LEU A 332 15.24 -36.13 -11.90
N TRP A 333 14.50 -37.22 -11.69
CA TRP A 333 14.79 -38.17 -10.61
C TRP A 333 16.15 -38.88 -10.79
N GLY A 334 16.49 -39.23 -12.03
CA GLY A 334 17.80 -39.80 -12.39
C GLY A 334 18.96 -38.84 -12.13
N VAL A 335 18.81 -37.55 -12.45
CA VAL A 335 19.78 -36.50 -12.11
C VAL A 335 19.92 -36.38 -10.59
N PHE A 336 18.80 -36.33 -9.86
CA PHE A 336 18.80 -36.19 -8.40
C PHE A 336 19.50 -37.35 -7.69
N GLU A 337 19.14 -38.61 -8.00
CA GLU A 337 19.79 -39.79 -7.40
C GLU A 337 21.24 -39.96 -7.90
N GLY A 338 21.56 -39.56 -9.13
CA GLY A 338 22.93 -39.52 -9.66
C GLY A 338 23.84 -38.58 -8.87
N VAL A 339 23.37 -37.36 -8.59
CA VAL A 339 24.05 -36.38 -7.72
C VAL A 339 24.09 -36.88 -6.27
N ARG A 340 23.01 -37.47 -5.77
CA ARG A 340 22.97 -38.02 -4.40
C ARG A 340 24.02 -39.12 -4.19
N ARG A 341 24.29 -39.94 -5.22
CA ARG A 341 25.31 -40.99 -5.20
C ARG A 341 26.75 -40.49 -5.34
N THR A 342 26.98 -39.31 -5.90
CA THR A 342 28.33 -38.70 -5.96
C THR A 342 28.63 -37.77 -4.79
N VAL A 343 27.61 -37.31 -4.05
CA VAL A 343 27.77 -36.35 -2.93
C VAL A 343 27.58 -37.00 -1.54
N ALA A 344 26.92 -38.17 -1.44
CA ALA A 344 26.80 -38.88 -0.15
C ALA A 344 28.17 -39.42 0.34
N PRO A 345 28.56 -39.19 1.61
CA PRO A 345 29.84 -39.65 2.13
C PRO A 345 29.89 -41.18 2.28
N SER A 346 30.98 -41.78 1.81
CA SER A 346 31.17 -43.23 1.67
C SER A 346 31.32 -44.00 2.99
N VAL A 347 30.22 -44.28 3.67
CA VAL A 347 30.22 -45.20 4.82
C VAL A 347 30.24 -46.66 4.32
N GLN A 348 31.44 -47.23 4.30
CA GLN A 348 31.76 -48.67 4.12
C GLN A 348 31.39 -49.33 2.78
N ARG A 349 32.41 -49.59 1.94
CA ARG A 349 32.55 -50.82 1.14
C ARG A 349 34.00 -51.10 0.74
N PHE A 350 34.31 -52.37 0.54
CA PHE A 350 35.63 -52.88 0.09
C PHE A 350 35.82 -52.68 -1.43
N PRO A 351 37.06 -52.73 -1.95
CA PRO A 351 37.36 -52.32 -3.33
C PRO A 351 36.79 -53.29 -4.39
N GLY A 352 35.74 -52.86 -5.09
CA GLY A 352 35.02 -53.65 -6.10
C GLY A 352 35.01 -53.03 -7.50
N SER A 353 36.09 -53.23 -8.27
CA SER A 353 36.23 -52.86 -9.70
C SER A 353 36.22 -51.35 -10.03
N ALA A 354 37.03 -50.95 -11.02
CA ALA A 354 37.15 -49.55 -11.45
C ALA A 354 35.92 -48.99 -12.21
N GLY A 355 34.88 -49.80 -12.44
CA GLY A 355 33.69 -49.38 -13.18
C GLY A 355 32.73 -48.51 -12.38
N GLU A 356 32.52 -48.80 -11.08
CA GLU A 356 31.46 -48.16 -10.29
C GLU A 356 31.61 -46.63 -10.15
N ALA A 357 32.85 -46.13 -10.10
CA ALA A 357 33.16 -44.70 -9.92
C ALA A 357 32.58 -43.79 -11.02
N TYR A 358 32.42 -44.31 -12.25
CA TYR A 358 31.93 -43.53 -13.39
C TYR A 358 30.41 -43.65 -13.62
N VAL A 359 29.73 -44.60 -12.95
CA VAL A 359 28.29 -44.87 -13.15
C VAL A 359 27.43 -43.67 -12.72
N GLY A 360 27.73 -43.04 -11.58
CA GLY A 360 27.02 -41.86 -11.10
C GLY A 360 27.07 -40.68 -12.08
N PRO A 361 28.26 -40.20 -12.48
CA PRO A 361 28.41 -39.15 -13.47
C PRO A 361 27.76 -39.45 -14.83
N LEU A 362 27.93 -40.67 -15.38
CA LEU A 362 27.32 -41.05 -16.67
C LEU A 362 25.79 -41.06 -16.60
N LEU A 363 25.20 -41.55 -15.51
CA LEU A 363 23.75 -41.48 -15.30
C LEU A 363 23.26 -40.04 -15.19
N ALA A 364 23.98 -39.17 -14.48
CA ALA A 364 23.61 -37.76 -14.34
C ALA A 364 23.63 -37.02 -15.69
N PHE A 365 24.70 -37.17 -16.49
CA PHE A 365 24.78 -36.55 -17.82
C PHE A 365 23.76 -37.12 -18.82
N GLY A 366 23.56 -38.44 -18.84
CA GLY A 366 22.59 -39.09 -19.71
C GLY A 366 21.15 -38.69 -19.40
N SER A 367 20.77 -38.67 -18.12
CA SER A 367 19.43 -38.27 -17.68
C SER A 367 19.17 -36.76 -17.86
N ALA A 368 20.19 -35.90 -17.69
CA ALA A 368 20.08 -34.48 -18.01
C ALA A 368 19.82 -34.25 -19.51
N LEU A 369 20.59 -34.93 -20.40
CA LEU A 369 20.41 -34.82 -21.86
C LEU A 369 19.01 -35.29 -22.30
N LEU A 370 18.55 -36.43 -21.76
CA LEU A 370 17.19 -36.94 -22.01
C LEU A 370 16.11 -35.98 -21.50
N SER A 371 16.32 -35.34 -20.35
CA SER A 371 15.38 -34.34 -19.80
C SER A 371 15.24 -33.11 -20.70
N VAL A 372 16.37 -32.59 -21.21
CA VAL A 372 16.37 -31.45 -22.15
C VAL A 372 15.66 -31.81 -23.45
N LEU A 373 15.89 -33.01 -24.02
CA LEU A 373 15.14 -33.49 -25.17
C LEU A 373 13.65 -33.63 -24.87
N ALA A 374 13.27 -34.24 -23.74
CA ALA A 374 11.87 -34.44 -23.38
C ALA A 374 11.12 -33.11 -23.23
N ILE A 375 11.74 -32.10 -22.61
CA ILE A 375 11.18 -30.75 -22.47
C ILE A 375 11.03 -30.06 -23.84
N TYR A 376 12.03 -30.16 -24.71
CA TYR A 376 11.98 -29.61 -26.07
C TYR A 376 10.85 -30.24 -26.92
N TYR A 377 10.71 -31.56 -26.88
CA TYR A 377 9.63 -32.25 -27.60
C TYR A 377 8.25 -32.01 -26.98
N LEU A 378 8.15 -31.89 -25.65
CA LEU A 378 6.91 -31.50 -24.96
C LEU A 378 6.45 -30.09 -25.39
N TYR A 379 7.35 -29.11 -25.36
CA TYR A 379 7.07 -27.74 -25.84
C TYR A 379 6.61 -27.73 -27.31
N ARG A 380 7.28 -28.51 -28.18
CA ARG A 380 6.93 -28.67 -29.60
C ARG A 380 5.60 -29.41 -29.83
N ALA A 381 5.21 -30.32 -28.93
CA ALA A 381 3.95 -31.06 -28.99
C ALA A 381 2.74 -30.25 -28.49
N ILE A 382 2.97 -29.21 -27.68
CA ILE A 382 1.98 -28.23 -27.24
C ILE A 382 1.80 -27.13 -28.29
N THR A 383 2.90 -26.60 -28.84
CA THR A 383 2.90 -25.50 -29.83
C THR A 383 2.52 -25.91 -31.25
N ARG A 384 2.13 -27.18 -31.47
CA ARG A 384 1.50 -27.66 -32.71
C ARG A 384 0.06 -28.12 -32.42
N GLN A 385 -0.84 -27.15 -32.52
CA GLN A 385 -2.30 -27.30 -32.63
C GLN A 385 -2.81 -26.43 -33.78
N ASP A 386 -2.35 -26.77 -34.99
CA ASP A 386 -2.98 -26.46 -36.27
C ASP A 386 -3.71 -27.72 -36.76
#